data_AF-A0A8T4RLR2-F1
#
_entry.id   AF-A0A8T4RLR2-F1
#
_cell.length_a   1.000
_cell.length_b   1.000
_cell.length_c   1.000
_cell.angle_alpha   90.00
_cell.angle_beta   90.00
_cell.angle_gamma   90.00
#
_symmetry.space_group_name_H-M   'P 1'
#
loop_
_entity.id
_entity.type
_entity.pdbx_description
1 polymer ?
#
loop_
_entity_poly.entity_id
_entity_poly.type
_entity_poly.pdbx_seq_one_letter_code
_entity_poly.pdbx_strand_id
1 'polypeptide(L)'
;MKKIIFVFVLMLVLGCSTPSPLDTALSEPSSDSVSKSAEDDLIFIIANPLDLSQIQRISVFRSCVGHDYSGLNSAGEKETLRSMKHYLEPLPSLIGTNQIKIFAPFDGKVVEILDGLPGQAIYISAMAAPSWKFIFFHVVPAAGIEEGTVVQAGELVGAVSEGIHENFDFGLKEFGWKGQVFDSPLLHMKETVLQEYVDNGITLGNSIFSKEARDAAPCPVEGSRNGDALFTGYRDEDFVTLRSDLTQEVEKDATEPAANSAPLKSVSPPDDNNRALFPGGTVLHRQDGVTFEHYFPNTGSLKSDESEILIYNERNIAVQVVSSDMKFILGGKTYEQYSGTWEKFPSKQSWERMEQVNIKPLYYQGQPLILEPGQKGKLHWHYQFGGDISGKEQAVEINVAYKIGSQSYTLERRVVREENNGNSGGGEIEHTE
;
A
#
# COMPACT_ATOMS: atom_id res chain seq x y z
N MET A 1 -33.81 -60.99 10.36
CA MET A 1 -33.32 -62.14 11.17
C MET A 1 -32.31 -62.92 10.35
N LYS A 2 -31.19 -63.29 11.00
CA LYS A 2 -30.24 -64.38 10.71
C LYS A 2 -29.38 -64.36 9.42
N LYS A 3 -28.07 -64.52 9.70
CA LYS A 3 -26.86 -64.67 8.87
C LYS A 3 -26.85 -65.95 8.04
N ILE A 4 -26.16 -65.94 6.88
CA ILE A 4 -25.48 -67.09 6.23
C ILE A 4 -24.26 -66.50 5.47
N ILE A 5 -23.02 -66.60 5.97
CA ILE A 5 -21.98 -67.65 5.80
C ILE A 5 -21.19 -67.55 4.47
N PHE A 6 -19.87 -67.43 4.67
CA PHE A 6 -18.74 -67.43 3.73
C PHE A 6 -18.42 -68.82 3.16
N VAL A 7 -17.98 -68.93 1.90
CA VAL A 7 -17.07 -70.00 1.42
C VAL A 7 -16.09 -69.46 0.37
N PHE A 8 -14.82 -69.81 0.59
CA PHE A 8 -13.57 -69.59 -0.17
C PHE A 8 -13.57 -70.07 -1.63
N VAL A 9 -12.74 -69.46 -2.50
CA VAL A 9 -11.71 -70.17 -3.31
C VAL A 9 -10.51 -69.25 -3.61
N LEU A 10 -9.32 -69.76 -3.30
CA LEU A 10 -7.97 -69.30 -3.63
C LEU A 10 -7.52 -69.96 -4.95
N MET A 11 -6.95 -69.20 -5.89
CA MET A 11 -6.13 -69.74 -7.00
C MET A 11 -5.01 -68.74 -7.34
N LEU A 12 -3.78 -69.20 -7.12
CA LEU A 12 -2.50 -68.55 -7.44
C LEU A 12 -2.13 -68.86 -8.89
N VAL A 13 -1.60 -67.89 -9.65
CA VAL A 13 -0.63 -68.15 -10.72
C VAL A 13 0.45 -67.07 -10.71
N LEU A 14 1.70 -67.54 -10.60
CA LEU A 14 2.96 -66.81 -10.63
C LEU A 14 3.32 -66.35 -12.06
N GLY A 15 3.93 -65.18 -12.16
CA GLY A 15 4.70 -64.73 -13.33
C GLY A 15 5.91 -63.91 -12.86
N CYS A 16 7.10 -64.49 -12.99
CA CYS A 16 8.39 -63.90 -12.59
C CYS A 16 8.86 -62.81 -13.57
N SER A 17 9.54 -61.79 -13.04
CA SER A 17 10.63 -61.05 -13.71
C SER A 17 11.45 -60.31 -12.65
N THR A 18 12.73 -60.66 -12.51
CA THR A 18 13.73 -59.94 -11.68
C THR A 18 14.38 -58.81 -12.49
N PRO A 19 15.04 -57.82 -11.84
CA PRO A 19 16.50 -57.90 -11.72
C PRO A 19 17.10 -57.44 -10.36
N SER A 20 18.38 -57.78 -10.18
CA SER A 20 19.25 -57.67 -8.99
C SER A 20 19.85 -56.25 -8.77
N PRO A 21 20.87 -56.04 -7.90
CA PRO A 21 20.72 -55.31 -6.64
C PRO A 21 21.45 -53.94 -6.58
N LEU A 22 20.88 -53.06 -5.76
CA LEU A 22 21.49 -52.10 -4.83
C LEU A 22 22.96 -51.66 -5.10
N ASP A 23 23.12 -50.47 -5.68
CA ASP A 23 24.28 -49.61 -5.41
C ASP A 23 23.81 -48.41 -4.58
N THR A 24 24.36 -48.29 -3.38
CA THR A 24 24.11 -47.19 -2.44
C THR A 24 25.03 -46.04 -2.79
N ALA A 25 24.50 -44.98 -3.40
CA ALA A 25 25.13 -43.67 -3.43
C ALA A 25 24.25 -42.70 -2.63
N LEU A 26 24.79 -42.20 -1.54
CA LEU A 26 24.24 -41.10 -0.76
C LEU A 26 24.22 -39.84 -1.65
N SER A 27 23.02 -39.35 -1.97
CA SER A 27 22.81 -38.02 -2.54
C SER A 27 21.69 -37.30 -1.77
N GLU A 28 21.96 -36.05 -1.42
CA GLU A 28 21.18 -35.14 -0.57
C GLU A 28 19.74 -34.92 -1.08
N PRO A 29 18.76 -34.59 -0.21
CA PRO A 29 17.38 -34.39 -0.64
C PRO A 29 17.23 -33.04 -1.37
N SER A 30 17.02 -33.10 -2.68
CA SER A 30 16.58 -31.98 -3.49
C SER A 30 15.08 -31.73 -3.31
N SER A 31 14.75 -30.48 -2.97
CA SER A 31 13.48 -29.76 -3.11
C SER A 31 12.25 -30.53 -3.61
N ASP A 32 11.20 -30.52 -2.78
CA ASP A 32 9.84 -30.96 -3.07
C ASP A 32 9.30 -30.41 -4.40
N SER A 33 9.13 -31.31 -5.37
CA SER A 33 8.28 -31.10 -6.54
C SER A 33 6.84 -31.43 -6.18
N VAL A 34 5.99 -30.43 -6.03
CA VAL A 34 4.53 -30.62 -5.96
C VAL A 34 4.06 -31.18 -7.32
N SER A 35 3.63 -32.43 -7.34
CA SER A 35 3.11 -33.09 -8.54
C SER A 35 1.67 -32.66 -8.81
N LYS A 36 1.47 -31.97 -9.94
CA LYS A 36 0.18 -31.52 -10.49
C LYS A 36 -0.66 -32.70 -10.96
N SER A 37 -1.92 -32.79 -10.50
CA SER A 37 -2.87 -33.79 -11.00
C SER A 37 -3.55 -33.28 -12.29
N ALA A 38 -4.08 -34.18 -13.12
CA ALA A 38 -4.45 -33.90 -14.52
C ALA A 38 -5.92 -33.48 -14.75
N GLU A 39 -6.69 -33.15 -13.70
CA GLU A 39 -8.03 -32.54 -13.80
C GLU A 39 -8.02 -31.03 -13.47
N ASP A 40 -6.82 -30.42 -13.43
CA ASP A 40 -6.47 -29.38 -12.46
C ASP A 40 -5.85 -28.11 -13.08
N ASP A 41 -6.16 -27.76 -14.34
CA ASP A 41 -5.67 -26.52 -14.97
C ASP A 41 -6.73 -25.88 -15.89
N LEU A 42 -7.72 -25.23 -15.29
CA LEU A 42 -8.61 -24.31 -16.01
C LEU A 42 -7.85 -23.00 -16.27
N ILE A 43 -7.04 -22.99 -17.33
CA ILE A 43 -6.33 -21.79 -17.81
C ILE A 43 -7.24 -21.02 -18.76
N PHE A 44 -7.77 -19.89 -18.30
CA PHE A 44 -8.68 -19.06 -19.10
C PHE A 44 -8.40 -17.56 -19.00
N ILE A 45 -7.52 -17.10 -18.10
CA ILE A 45 -7.05 -15.71 -18.09
C ILE A 45 -5.93 -15.58 -19.14
N ILE A 46 -6.23 -14.91 -20.24
CA ILE A 46 -5.38 -14.85 -21.44
C ILE A 46 -4.90 -13.43 -21.77
N ALA A 47 -5.32 -12.43 -20.99
CA ALA A 47 -4.80 -11.07 -21.01
C ALA A 47 -4.57 -10.58 -19.58
N ASN A 48 -3.58 -9.69 -19.42
CA ASN A 48 -3.29 -9.08 -18.13
C ASN A 48 -4.42 -8.11 -17.73
N PRO A 49 -5.03 -8.25 -16.54
CA PRO A 49 -6.12 -7.38 -16.13
C PRO A 49 -5.70 -5.93 -15.82
N LEU A 50 -4.40 -5.64 -15.79
CA LEU A 50 -3.83 -4.33 -15.48
C LEU A 50 -2.48 -4.10 -16.16
N ASP A 51 -2.02 -2.85 -16.17
CA ASP A 51 -0.64 -2.50 -16.49
C ASP A 51 0.22 -2.59 -15.22
N LEU A 52 1.06 -3.62 -15.11
CA LEU A 52 1.93 -3.86 -13.94
C LEU A 52 2.94 -2.72 -13.71
N SER A 53 3.25 -1.92 -14.72
CA SER A 53 4.17 -0.78 -14.56
C SER A 53 3.59 0.32 -13.66
N GLN A 54 2.26 0.33 -13.46
CA GLN A 54 1.53 1.28 -12.63
C GLN A 54 1.37 0.83 -11.17
N ILE A 55 1.81 -0.38 -10.84
CA ILE A 55 1.62 -0.99 -9.52
C ILE A 55 2.96 -1.07 -8.77
N GLN A 56 2.94 -0.72 -7.50
CA GLN A 56 4.09 -0.79 -6.61
C GLN A 56 4.16 -2.14 -5.89
N ARG A 57 3.06 -2.57 -5.28
CA ARG A 57 2.98 -3.83 -4.53
C ARG A 57 1.66 -4.55 -4.79
N ILE A 58 1.70 -5.87 -4.73
CA ILE A 58 0.52 -6.73 -4.80
C ILE A 58 0.50 -7.61 -3.56
N SER A 59 -0.65 -7.72 -2.89
CA SER A 59 -0.79 -8.58 -1.73
C SER A 59 -0.75 -10.04 -2.12
N VAL A 60 -0.24 -10.87 -1.23
CA VAL A 60 -0.26 -12.33 -1.38
C VAL A 60 -1.71 -12.84 -1.24
N PHE A 61 -2.09 -13.87 -1.99
CA PHE A 61 -3.35 -14.57 -1.79
C PHE A 61 -3.36 -15.26 -0.42
N ARG A 62 -4.48 -15.19 0.31
CA ARG A 62 -4.59 -15.54 1.74
C ARG A 62 -3.84 -14.59 2.68
N SER A 63 -3.66 -13.32 2.30
CA SER A 63 -3.01 -12.31 3.15
C SER A 63 -3.91 -11.74 4.25
N CYS A 64 -3.32 -10.94 5.15
CA CYS A 64 -4.02 -10.12 6.13
C CYS A 64 -4.28 -8.68 5.65
N VAL A 65 -4.28 -8.45 4.34
CA VAL A 65 -4.50 -7.11 3.78
C VAL A 65 -6.01 -6.90 3.57
N GLY A 66 -6.49 -5.70 3.92
CA GLY A 66 -7.87 -5.29 3.71
C GLY A 66 -8.88 -6.06 4.57
N HIS A 67 -9.83 -6.73 3.93
CA HIS A 67 -10.96 -7.38 4.59
C HIS A 67 -10.87 -8.91 4.53
N ASP A 68 -11.45 -9.59 5.52
CA ASP A 68 -11.71 -11.02 5.48
C ASP A 68 -12.65 -11.34 4.33
N TYR A 69 -12.09 -11.95 3.29
CA TYR A 69 -12.83 -12.38 2.11
C TYR A 69 -12.81 -13.91 2.00
N SER A 70 -12.80 -14.59 3.14
CA SER A 70 -12.75 -16.05 3.22
C SER A 70 -14.07 -16.72 2.81
N GLY A 71 -13.95 -17.99 2.39
CA GLY A 71 -15.04 -18.80 1.87
C GLY A 71 -14.58 -20.23 1.64
N LEU A 72 -15.09 -20.90 0.60
CA LEU A 72 -14.54 -22.18 0.16
C LEU A 72 -13.41 -21.95 -0.84
N ASN A 73 -12.31 -22.69 -0.75
CA ASN A 73 -11.26 -22.71 -1.78
C ASN A 73 -11.59 -23.74 -2.88
N SER A 74 -10.75 -23.82 -3.94
CA SER A 74 -10.95 -24.73 -5.07
C SER A 74 -10.93 -26.22 -4.71
N ALA A 75 -10.28 -26.59 -3.59
CA ALA A 75 -10.36 -27.92 -3.01
C ALA A 75 -11.67 -28.18 -2.22
N GLY A 76 -12.55 -27.18 -2.11
CA GLY A 76 -13.80 -27.24 -1.35
C GLY A 76 -13.61 -27.11 0.17
N GLU A 77 -12.44 -26.66 0.61
CA GLU A 77 -12.11 -26.50 2.02
C GLU A 77 -12.50 -25.10 2.51
N LYS A 78 -12.90 -25.01 3.78
CA LYS A 78 -13.26 -23.73 4.39
C LYS A 78 -12.01 -22.95 4.78
N GLU A 79 -11.91 -21.74 4.24
CA GLU A 79 -10.97 -20.69 4.62
C GLU A 79 -11.62 -19.79 5.70
N THR A 80 -10.84 -19.20 6.59
CA THR A 80 -11.34 -18.25 7.62
C THR A 80 -10.29 -17.17 7.94
N LEU A 81 -10.66 -15.92 8.23
CA LEU A 81 -9.69 -14.90 8.69
C LEU A 81 -8.52 -14.70 7.71
N ARG A 82 -8.83 -14.54 6.41
CA ARG A 82 -7.84 -14.20 5.37
C ARG A 82 -8.51 -13.53 4.19
N SER A 83 -7.78 -12.70 3.47
CA SER A 83 -8.27 -12.20 2.19
C SER A 83 -8.05 -13.24 1.09
N MET A 84 -9.11 -13.60 0.39
CA MET A 84 -9.06 -14.41 -0.83
C MET A 84 -9.09 -13.51 -2.09
N LYS A 85 -8.47 -12.33 -1.98
CA LYS A 85 -8.29 -11.33 -3.04
C LYS A 85 -6.81 -11.01 -3.19
N HIS A 86 -6.48 -10.27 -4.25
CA HIS A 86 -5.24 -9.52 -4.33
C HIS A 86 -5.55 -8.03 -4.23
N TYR A 87 -4.97 -7.38 -3.22
CA TYR A 87 -4.91 -5.93 -3.10
C TYR A 87 -3.69 -5.42 -3.85
N LEU A 88 -3.87 -4.31 -4.55
CA LEU A 88 -2.86 -3.68 -5.38
C LEU A 88 -2.67 -2.26 -4.89
N GLU A 89 -1.42 -1.94 -4.55
CA GLU A 89 -1.00 -0.59 -4.24
C GLU A 89 -0.44 0.06 -5.50
N PRO A 90 -1.09 1.13 -6.00
CA PRO A 90 -0.56 1.89 -7.12
C PRO A 90 0.79 2.51 -6.83
N LEU A 91 1.48 2.94 -7.88
CA LEU A 91 2.54 3.94 -7.72
C LEU A 91 1.98 5.20 -7.04
N PRO A 92 2.74 5.86 -6.14
CA PRO A 92 2.26 7.03 -5.41
C PRO A 92 1.70 8.14 -6.31
N SER A 93 2.27 8.35 -7.50
CA SER A 93 1.81 9.35 -8.48
C SER A 93 0.44 9.07 -9.11
N LEU A 94 -0.10 7.86 -8.92
CA LEU A 94 -1.37 7.42 -9.51
C LEU A 94 -2.49 7.29 -8.47
N ILE A 95 -2.16 7.38 -7.17
CA ILE A 95 -3.14 7.37 -6.07
C ILE A 95 -4.08 8.56 -6.21
N GLY A 96 -5.38 8.33 -6.02
CA GLY A 96 -6.40 9.38 -6.15
C GLY A 96 -6.66 9.83 -7.59
N THR A 97 -6.19 9.06 -8.59
CA THR A 97 -6.42 9.35 -10.01
C THR A 97 -7.19 8.23 -10.68
N ASN A 98 -7.77 8.51 -11.85
CA ASN A 98 -8.42 7.50 -12.71
C ASN A 98 -7.51 7.00 -13.84
N GLN A 99 -6.18 7.11 -13.69
CA GLN A 99 -5.21 6.79 -14.74
C GLN A 99 -4.86 5.30 -14.81
N ILE A 100 -5.19 4.54 -13.77
CA ILE A 100 -4.93 3.09 -13.72
C ILE A 100 -6.08 2.40 -14.43
N LYS A 101 -5.80 1.90 -15.63
CA LYS A 101 -6.79 1.23 -16.47
C LYS A 101 -6.90 -0.24 -16.08
N ILE A 102 -8.13 -0.77 -16.14
CA ILE A 102 -8.39 -2.20 -15.99
C ILE A 102 -8.85 -2.79 -17.32
N PHE A 103 -8.39 -4.00 -17.58
CA PHE A 103 -8.62 -4.71 -18.84
C PHE A 103 -9.30 -6.05 -18.60
N ALA A 104 -10.10 -6.49 -19.56
CA ALA A 104 -10.81 -7.75 -19.45
C ALA A 104 -9.79 -8.90 -19.51
N PRO A 105 -9.72 -9.78 -18.50
CA PRO A 105 -8.70 -10.84 -18.46
C PRO A 105 -8.92 -11.95 -19.51
N PHE A 106 -10.12 -12.00 -20.10
CA PHE A 106 -10.55 -13.03 -21.04
C PHE A 106 -11.74 -12.55 -21.87
N ASP A 107 -12.06 -13.29 -22.93
CA ASP A 107 -13.33 -13.14 -23.63
C ASP A 107 -14.48 -13.50 -22.68
N GLY A 108 -15.40 -12.56 -22.49
CA GLY A 108 -16.32 -12.62 -21.37
C GLY A 108 -17.56 -11.78 -21.55
N LYS A 109 -18.38 -11.80 -20.50
CA LYS A 109 -19.57 -10.96 -20.39
C LYS A 109 -19.57 -10.28 -19.04
N VAL A 110 -19.81 -8.97 -19.01
CA VAL A 110 -20.11 -8.24 -17.77
C VAL A 110 -21.47 -8.71 -17.29
N VAL A 111 -21.51 -9.38 -16.15
CA VAL A 111 -22.73 -10.02 -15.63
C VAL A 111 -23.34 -9.30 -14.44
N GLU A 112 -22.58 -8.41 -13.81
CA GLU A 112 -23.01 -7.66 -12.62
C GLU A 112 -22.13 -6.44 -12.44
N ILE A 113 -22.73 -5.29 -12.13
CA ILE A 113 -22.04 -4.08 -11.66
C ILE A 113 -22.69 -3.65 -10.35
N LEU A 114 -21.95 -3.72 -9.25
CA LEU A 114 -22.45 -3.37 -7.93
C LEU A 114 -21.91 -2.02 -7.50
N ASP A 115 -22.79 -1.15 -7.00
CA ASP A 115 -22.39 0.09 -6.36
C ASP A 115 -21.65 -0.18 -5.05
N GLY A 116 -20.60 0.60 -4.81
CA GLY A 116 -19.77 0.54 -3.61
C GLY A 116 -18.99 1.83 -3.42
N LEU A 117 -18.45 2.04 -2.23
CA LEU A 117 -17.51 3.12 -1.95
C LEU A 117 -16.08 2.57 -1.89
N PRO A 118 -15.07 3.31 -2.37
CA PRO A 118 -15.15 4.56 -3.15
C PRO A 118 -15.43 4.36 -4.66
N GLY A 119 -15.86 3.18 -5.10
CA GLY A 119 -16.18 2.88 -6.50
C GLY A 119 -16.95 1.57 -6.63
N GLN A 120 -17.34 1.24 -7.87
CA GLN A 120 -18.16 0.06 -8.17
C GLN A 120 -17.33 -1.23 -8.18
N ALA A 121 -18.02 -2.37 -8.14
CA ALA A 121 -17.43 -3.67 -8.42
C ALA A 121 -17.98 -4.23 -9.74
N ILE A 122 -17.09 -4.64 -10.67
CA ILE A 122 -17.45 -5.18 -11.99
C ILE A 122 -17.16 -6.68 -12.00
N TYR A 123 -18.18 -7.49 -12.28
CA TYR A 123 -18.07 -8.94 -12.41
C TYR A 123 -18.10 -9.32 -13.88
N ILE A 124 -17.04 -9.99 -14.33
CA ILE A 124 -16.90 -10.48 -15.70
C ILE A 124 -16.89 -12.00 -15.67
N SER A 125 -17.91 -12.63 -16.27
CA SER A 125 -17.97 -14.09 -16.44
C SER A 125 -17.16 -14.53 -17.66
N ALA A 126 -16.33 -15.56 -17.49
CA ALA A 126 -15.50 -16.10 -18.57
C ALA A 126 -16.33 -16.94 -19.54
N MET A 127 -16.25 -16.70 -20.85
CA MET A 127 -16.97 -17.54 -21.82
C MET A 127 -16.47 -18.99 -21.84
N ALA A 128 -15.15 -19.17 -21.67
CA ALA A 128 -14.52 -20.49 -21.61
C ALA A 128 -14.82 -21.24 -20.30
N ALA A 129 -15.21 -20.52 -19.23
CA ALA A 129 -15.49 -21.07 -17.92
C ALA A 129 -16.64 -20.28 -17.25
N PRO A 130 -17.90 -20.43 -17.69
CA PRO A 130 -18.99 -19.51 -17.31
C PRO A 130 -19.33 -19.43 -15.81
N SER A 131 -18.98 -20.46 -15.04
CA SER A 131 -19.12 -20.45 -13.57
C SER A 131 -18.13 -19.48 -12.92
N TRP A 132 -17.00 -19.20 -13.55
CA TRP A 132 -15.96 -18.32 -13.03
C TRP A 132 -16.20 -16.86 -13.38
N LYS A 133 -16.01 -15.99 -12.40
CA LYS A 133 -16.10 -14.54 -12.53
C LYS A 133 -14.86 -13.87 -11.97
N PHE A 134 -14.23 -13.05 -12.81
CA PHE A 134 -13.22 -12.11 -12.35
C PHE A 134 -13.91 -10.86 -11.84
N ILE A 135 -13.47 -10.34 -10.70
CA ILE A 135 -14.11 -9.23 -10.00
C ILE A 135 -13.08 -8.13 -9.83
N PHE A 136 -13.36 -6.96 -10.38
CA PHE A 136 -12.64 -5.73 -10.03
C PHE A 136 -13.42 -5.00 -8.95
N PHE A 137 -12.72 -4.49 -7.94
CA PHE A 137 -13.32 -3.69 -6.87
C PHE A 137 -12.78 -2.25 -6.91
N HIS A 138 -13.62 -1.30 -6.51
CA HIS A 138 -13.30 0.12 -6.43
C HIS A 138 -12.91 0.74 -7.78
N VAL A 139 -13.67 0.42 -8.81
CA VAL A 139 -13.45 0.87 -10.19
C VAL A 139 -14.62 1.71 -10.72
N VAL A 140 -14.38 2.38 -11.84
CA VAL A 140 -15.37 3.08 -12.64
C VAL A 140 -15.40 2.42 -14.02
N PRO A 141 -16.55 1.89 -14.48
CA PRO A 141 -16.68 1.32 -15.82
C PRO A 141 -16.33 2.32 -16.91
N ALA A 142 -15.73 1.84 -17.99
CA ALA A 142 -15.50 2.65 -19.19
C ALA A 142 -16.84 2.95 -19.90
N ALA A 143 -16.86 3.97 -20.75
CA ALA A 143 -18.05 4.30 -21.51
C ALA A 143 -18.51 3.11 -22.37
N GLY A 144 -19.78 2.72 -22.23
CA GLY A 144 -20.37 1.56 -22.94
C GLY A 144 -20.19 0.21 -22.23
N ILE A 145 -19.49 0.18 -21.10
CA ILE A 145 -19.41 -1.00 -20.24
C ILE A 145 -20.57 -0.96 -19.25
N GLU A 146 -21.55 -1.84 -19.47
CA GLU A 146 -22.72 -2.03 -18.62
C GLU A 146 -23.02 -3.52 -18.43
N GLU A 147 -23.94 -3.86 -17.53
CA GLU A 147 -24.39 -5.25 -17.40
C GLU A 147 -24.95 -5.77 -18.73
N GLY A 148 -24.45 -6.92 -19.17
CA GLY A 148 -24.80 -7.50 -20.45
C GLY A 148 -23.74 -7.33 -21.52
N THR A 149 -22.82 -6.36 -21.39
CA THR A 149 -21.75 -6.10 -22.36
C THR A 149 -20.85 -7.32 -22.54
N VAL A 150 -20.61 -7.70 -23.79
CA VAL A 150 -19.61 -8.71 -24.17
C VAL A 150 -18.28 -7.99 -24.36
N VAL A 151 -17.21 -8.54 -23.78
CA VAL A 151 -15.87 -7.97 -23.83
C VAL A 151 -14.89 -9.00 -24.37
N GLN A 152 -13.84 -8.53 -25.05
CA GLN A 152 -12.73 -9.34 -25.52
C GLN A 152 -11.54 -9.27 -24.54
N ALA A 153 -10.73 -10.31 -24.50
CA ALA A 153 -9.50 -10.29 -23.71
C ALA A 153 -8.60 -9.09 -24.06
N GLY A 154 -8.15 -8.34 -23.05
CA GLY A 154 -7.35 -7.13 -23.20
C GLY A 154 -8.15 -5.86 -23.51
N GLU A 155 -9.48 -5.95 -23.64
CA GLU A 155 -10.33 -4.79 -23.84
C GLU A 155 -10.38 -3.91 -22.58
N LEU A 156 -10.35 -2.59 -22.75
CA LEU A 156 -10.51 -1.63 -21.66
C LEU A 156 -11.92 -1.73 -21.07
N VAL A 157 -12.02 -2.13 -19.80
CA VAL A 157 -13.31 -2.25 -19.09
C VAL A 157 -13.58 -1.10 -18.14
N GLY A 158 -12.55 -0.33 -17.77
CA GLY A 158 -12.70 0.77 -16.84
C GLY A 158 -11.38 1.29 -16.32
N ALA A 159 -11.46 2.00 -15.20
CA ALA A 159 -10.31 2.48 -14.46
C ALA A 159 -10.54 2.39 -12.95
N VAL A 160 -9.47 2.40 -12.16
CA VAL A 160 -9.56 2.53 -10.70
C VAL A 160 -10.22 3.87 -10.35
N SER A 161 -11.07 3.87 -9.32
CA SER A 161 -11.75 5.07 -8.85
C SER A 161 -10.76 6.10 -8.30
N GLU A 162 -10.97 7.37 -8.62
CA GLU A 162 -10.20 8.48 -8.05
C GLU A 162 -10.39 8.65 -6.53
N GLY A 163 -11.41 8.01 -5.94
CA GLY A 163 -11.60 7.97 -4.49
C GLY A 163 -10.73 6.94 -3.77
N ILE A 164 -9.89 6.17 -4.50
CA ILE A 164 -8.94 5.24 -3.91
C ILE A 164 -7.68 6.00 -3.47
N HIS A 165 -7.39 5.94 -2.17
CA HIS A 165 -6.24 6.60 -1.55
C HIS A 165 -5.19 5.66 -0.95
N GLU A 166 -5.42 4.34 -1.03
CA GLU A 166 -4.51 3.33 -0.47
C GLU A 166 -4.27 2.20 -1.47
N ASN A 167 -5.27 1.34 -1.67
CA ASN A 167 -5.21 0.19 -2.55
C ASN A 167 -6.57 -0.04 -3.24
N PHE A 168 -6.56 -0.80 -4.32
CA PHE A 168 -7.75 -1.41 -4.93
C PHE A 168 -7.53 -2.91 -5.00
N ASP A 169 -8.55 -3.69 -5.38
CA ASP A 169 -8.43 -5.14 -5.37
C ASP A 169 -9.11 -5.83 -6.54
N PHE A 170 -8.64 -7.05 -6.82
CA PHE A 170 -9.35 -8.00 -7.65
C PHE A 170 -9.45 -9.37 -6.98
N GLY A 171 -10.45 -10.13 -7.39
CA GLY A 171 -10.64 -11.52 -6.96
C GLY A 171 -11.18 -12.39 -8.08
N LEU A 172 -11.10 -13.70 -7.89
CA LEU A 172 -11.67 -14.69 -8.79
C LEU A 172 -12.55 -15.65 -7.99
N LYS A 173 -13.78 -15.82 -8.47
CA LYS A 173 -14.79 -16.67 -7.84
C LYS A 173 -15.46 -17.59 -8.84
N GLU A 174 -15.60 -18.85 -8.47
CA GLU A 174 -16.53 -19.77 -9.11
C GLU A 174 -17.90 -19.73 -8.42
N PHE A 175 -18.95 -19.63 -9.22
CA PHE A 175 -20.35 -19.69 -8.79
C PHE A 175 -20.94 -21.01 -9.27
N GLY A 176 -20.92 -22.01 -8.38
CA GLY A 176 -21.40 -23.36 -8.68
C GLY A 176 -22.47 -23.84 -7.71
N TRP A 177 -22.89 -25.10 -7.91
CA TRP A 177 -23.89 -25.76 -7.04
C TRP A 177 -23.39 -25.97 -5.60
N LYS A 178 -22.08 -26.03 -5.38
CA LYS A 178 -21.44 -26.10 -4.06
C LYS A 178 -21.37 -24.74 -3.34
N GLY A 179 -21.83 -23.67 -3.99
CA GLY A 179 -21.70 -22.29 -3.51
C GLY A 179 -20.59 -21.53 -4.22
N GLN A 180 -20.08 -20.51 -3.55
CA GLN A 180 -19.00 -19.67 -4.05
C GLN A 180 -17.65 -20.24 -3.62
N VAL A 181 -16.80 -20.53 -4.60
CA VAL A 181 -15.43 -20.99 -4.42
C VAL A 181 -14.48 -19.89 -4.87
N PHE A 182 -13.36 -19.73 -4.19
CA PHE A 182 -12.37 -18.68 -4.42
C PHE A 182 -11.05 -19.32 -4.82
N ASP A 183 -10.36 -18.72 -5.77
CA ASP A 183 -9.00 -19.10 -6.12
C ASP A 183 -8.16 -17.89 -6.53
N SER A 184 -6.84 -18.04 -6.54
CA SER A 184 -5.95 -16.98 -7.01
C SER A 184 -6.03 -16.90 -8.54
N PRO A 185 -6.27 -15.72 -9.13
CA PRO A 185 -6.21 -15.55 -10.58
C PRO A 185 -4.91 -16.02 -11.21
N LEU A 186 -3.78 -15.94 -10.50
CA LEU A 186 -2.47 -16.35 -10.99
C LEU A 186 -2.42 -17.84 -11.37
N LEU A 187 -3.23 -18.69 -10.74
CA LEU A 187 -3.31 -20.12 -11.06
C LEU A 187 -4.09 -20.41 -12.35
N HIS A 188 -4.85 -19.42 -12.86
CA HIS A 188 -5.68 -19.54 -14.06
C HIS A 188 -5.13 -18.73 -15.25
N MET A 189 -3.94 -18.12 -15.09
CA MET A 189 -3.27 -17.34 -16.13
C MET A 189 -2.57 -18.24 -17.14
N LYS A 190 -2.71 -17.88 -18.41
CA LYS A 190 -1.86 -18.42 -19.48
C LYS A 190 -0.41 -18.10 -19.17
N GLU A 191 0.49 -19.03 -19.48
CA GLU A 191 1.93 -18.90 -19.22
C GLU A 191 2.51 -17.54 -19.64
N THR A 192 2.11 -17.02 -20.81
CA THR A 192 2.58 -15.71 -21.30
C THR A 192 2.14 -14.54 -20.40
N VAL A 193 0.94 -14.60 -19.83
CA VAL A 193 0.45 -13.59 -18.89
C VAL A 193 1.14 -13.75 -17.54
N LEU A 194 1.27 -14.98 -17.04
CA LEU A 194 1.99 -15.25 -15.79
C LEU A 194 3.46 -14.81 -15.89
N GLN A 195 4.09 -14.95 -17.05
CA GLN A 195 5.46 -14.49 -17.27
C GLN A 195 5.60 -12.98 -17.08
N GLU A 196 4.60 -12.16 -17.44
CA GLU A 196 4.63 -10.72 -17.17
C GLU A 196 4.71 -10.42 -15.66
N TYR A 197 4.04 -11.22 -14.83
CA TYR A 197 4.12 -11.12 -13.37
C TYR A 197 5.50 -11.56 -12.88
N VAL A 198 6.03 -12.67 -13.41
CA VAL A 198 7.37 -13.18 -13.06
C VAL A 198 8.46 -12.17 -13.40
N ASP A 199 8.37 -11.53 -14.56
CA ASP A 199 9.28 -10.47 -15.01
C ASP A 199 9.24 -9.23 -14.10
N ASN A 200 8.17 -9.08 -13.31
CA ASN A 200 8.04 -8.04 -12.29
C ASN A 200 8.28 -8.55 -10.86
N GLY A 201 8.81 -9.76 -10.68
CA GLY A 201 9.16 -10.34 -9.38
C GLY A 201 8.02 -11.08 -8.67
N ILE A 202 6.88 -11.28 -9.34
CA ILE A 202 5.71 -11.99 -8.80
C ILE A 202 5.71 -13.43 -9.31
N THR A 203 5.90 -14.40 -8.43
CA THR A 203 5.87 -15.83 -8.73
C THR A 203 4.77 -16.50 -7.92
N LEU A 204 4.27 -17.67 -8.34
CA LEU A 204 3.28 -18.40 -7.53
C LEU A 204 3.77 -18.67 -6.10
N GLY A 205 5.08 -18.93 -5.93
CA GLY A 205 5.68 -19.24 -4.63
C GLY A 205 5.76 -18.07 -3.65
N ASN A 206 5.79 -16.82 -4.14
CA ASN A 206 5.81 -15.62 -3.28
C ASN A 206 4.47 -14.88 -3.23
N SER A 207 3.51 -15.25 -4.07
CA SER A 207 2.22 -14.55 -4.21
C SER A 207 1.01 -15.35 -3.73
N ILE A 208 1.22 -16.58 -3.25
CA ILE A 208 0.17 -17.43 -2.68
C ILE A 208 0.69 -18.11 -1.41
N PHE A 209 0.09 -17.80 -0.26
CA PHE A 209 0.28 -18.64 0.92
C PHE A 209 -0.51 -19.94 0.78
N SER A 210 0.02 -21.05 1.29
CA SER A 210 -0.81 -22.25 1.47
C SER A 210 -1.87 -22.00 2.55
N LYS A 211 -2.93 -22.81 2.54
CA LYS A 211 -3.95 -22.78 3.58
C LYS A 211 -3.34 -23.05 4.95
N GLU A 212 -2.50 -24.08 5.06
CA GLU A 212 -1.87 -24.53 6.29
C GLU A 212 -0.94 -23.46 6.87
N ALA A 213 -0.14 -22.82 6.01
CA ALA A 213 0.74 -21.73 6.42
C ALA A 213 -0.06 -20.55 7.01
N ARG A 214 -1.20 -20.20 6.39
CA ARG A 214 -2.07 -19.13 6.91
C ARG A 214 -2.86 -19.56 8.15
N ASP A 215 -3.29 -20.82 8.23
CA ASP A 215 -3.94 -21.39 9.43
C ASP A 215 -2.99 -21.38 10.64
N ALA A 216 -1.69 -21.62 10.41
CA ALA A 216 -0.66 -21.55 11.45
C ALA A 216 -0.33 -20.12 11.89
N ALA A 217 -0.61 -19.11 11.06
CA ALA A 217 -0.41 -17.69 11.37
C ALA A 217 -1.63 -16.83 10.98
N PRO A 218 -2.75 -16.94 11.74
CA PRO A 218 -4.02 -16.30 11.42
C PRO A 218 -3.95 -14.78 11.40
N CYS A 219 -4.80 -14.14 10.61
CA CYS A 219 -4.84 -12.69 10.54
C CYS A 219 -5.45 -12.03 11.77
N PRO A 220 -4.87 -10.91 12.24
CA PRO A 220 -5.39 -10.18 13.38
C PRO A 220 -6.68 -9.44 12.98
N VAL A 221 -7.74 -9.64 13.76
CA VAL A 221 -9.03 -8.95 13.62
C VAL A 221 -9.46 -8.45 14.99
N GLU A 222 -9.99 -7.22 15.07
CA GLU A 222 -10.70 -6.72 16.24
C GLU A 222 -12.21 -6.70 15.95
N GLY A 223 -13.00 -7.24 16.88
CA GLY A 223 -14.46 -7.27 16.75
C GLY A 223 -15.03 -8.51 16.04
N SER A 224 -16.01 -8.30 15.15
CA SER A 224 -16.84 -9.35 14.54
C SER A 224 -16.02 -10.29 13.66
N ARG A 225 -16.04 -11.60 13.96
CA ARG A 225 -15.44 -12.68 13.14
C ARG A 225 -16.33 -13.13 11.98
N ASN A 226 -17.10 -12.21 11.42
CA ASN A 226 -17.95 -12.48 10.27
C ASN A 226 -17.20 -12.11 8.99
N GLY A 227 -17.58 -12.69 7.86
CA GLY A 227 -17.02 -12.30 6.57
C GLY A 227 -17.12 -10.78 6.37
N ASP A 228 -16.09 -10.20 5.78
CA ASP A 228 -15.86 -8.76 5.59
C ASP A 228 -15.34 -7.98 6.81
N ALA A 229 -14.74 -8.67 7.80
CA ALA A 229 -14.04 -8.01 8.90
C ALA A 229 -12.74 -7.34 8.41
N LEU A 230 -12.50 -6.08 8.79
CA LEU A 230 -11.22 -5.41 8.57
C LEU A 230 -10.11 -6.07 9.40
N PHE A 231 -8.98 -6.37 8.76
CA PHE A 231 -7.79 -6.78 9.47
C PHE A 231 -7.15 -5.58 10.18
N THR A 232 -6.67 -5.78 11.40
CA THR A 232 -6.05 -4.71 12.20
C THR A 232 -4.55 -4.54 11.96
N GLY A 233 -3.98 -5.37 11.09
CA GLY A 233 -2.61 -5.28 10.66
C GLY A 233 -2.25 -6.39 9.69
N TYR A 234 -1.22 -6.15 8.90
CA TYR A 234 -0.59 -7.12 8.01
C TYR A 234 0.92 -7.11 8.22
N ARG A 235 1.59 -8.15 7.71
CA ARG A 235 3.05 -8.30 7.76
C ARG A 235 3.66 -7.90 6.42
N ASP A 236 4.96 -7.62 6.39
CA ASP A 236 5.64 -7.31 5.13
C ASP A 236 5.53 -8.46 4.11
N GLU A 237 5.55 -9.71 4.59
CA GLU A 237 5.35 -10.92 3.78
C GLU A 237 3.94 -11.04 3.18
N ASP A 238 2.97 -10.25 3.63
CA ASP A 238 1.63 -10.20 3.04
C ASP A 238 1.61 -9.38 1.72
N PHE A 239 2.73 -8.78 1.32
CA PHE A 239 2.92 -8.11 0.03
C PHE A 239 4.16 -8.60 -0.72
N VAL A 240 4.11 -8.49 -2.04
CA VAL A 240 5.28 -8.59 -2.91
C VAL A 240 5.46 -7.25 -3.63
N THR A 241 6.67 -6.71 -3.57
CA THR A 241 7.03 -5.48 -4.27
C THR A 241 7.46 -5.80 -5.70
N LEU A 242 6.91 -5.05 -6.66
CA LEU A 242 7.24 -5.23 -8.07
C LEU A 242 8.56 -4.53 -8.39
N ARG A 243 9.40 -5.15 -9.23
CA ARG A 243 10.67 -4.58 -9.72
C ARG A 243 11.63 -4.13 -8.61
N SER A 244 11.95 -5.04 -7.69
CA SER A 244 12.90 -4.81 -6.58
C SER A 244 14.35 -4.60 -7.03
N ASP A 245 14.68 -4.93 -8.28
CA ASP A 245 15.98 -4.75 -8.92
C ASP A 245 16.20 -3.31 -9.43
N LEU A 246 15.17 -2.65 -9.94
CA LEU A 246 15.23 -1.23 -10.33
C LEU A 246 15.31 -0.27 -9.13
N THR A 247 14.93 -0.73 -7.94
CA THR A 247 15.15 0.01 -6.68
C THR A 247 16.59 -0.16 -6.17
N GLN A 248 17.29 -1.23 -6.54
CA GLN A 248 18.71 -1.43 -6.18
C GLN A 248 19.69 -0.61 -7.04
N GLU A 249 19.34 -0.24 -8.27
CA GLU A 249 20.20 0.66 -9.07
C GLU A 249 20.28 2.08 -8.48
N VAL A 250 19.27 2.49 -7.69
CA VAL A 250 19.30 3.73 -6.91
C VAL A 250 20.15 3.57 -5.62
N GLU A 251 20.19 2.38 -5.02
CA GLU A 251 21.01 2.08 -3.82
C GLU A 251 22.50 1.84 -4.13
N LYS A 252 22.85 1.40 -5.34
CA LYS A 252 24.24 1.11 -5.71
C LYS A 252 25.09 2.37 -5.91
N ASP A 253 24.47 3.51 -6.19
CA ASP A 253 25.13 4.83 -6.17
C ASP A 253 25.24 5.41 -4.74
N ALA A 254 24.59 4.76 -3.75
CA ALA A 254 24.61 5.15 -2.34
C ALA A 254 25.55 4.29 -1.47
N THR A 255 26.24 3.30 -2.04
CA THR A 255 27.14 2.37 -1.32
C THR A 255 28.57 2.40 -1.82
N GLU A 256 29.15 3.60 -1.94
CA GLU A 256 30.61 3.76 -1.84
C GLU A 256 30.97 4.01 -0.36
N PRO A 257 31.92 3.26 0.24
CA PRO A 257 32.19 3.36 1.67
C PRO A 257 32.78 4.73 2.02
N ALA A 258 32.11 5.43 2.93
CA ALA A 258 32.56 6.71 3.49
C ALA A 258 33.85 6.55 4.30
N ALA A 259 34.99 6.53 3.60
CA ALA A 259 36.30 6.73 4.20
C ALA A 259 36.61 8.24 4.26
N ASN A 260 36.01 8.92 5.25
CA ASN A 260 36.50 10.10 5.96
C ASN A 260 35.31 10.85 6.56
N SER A 261 34.97 10.52 7.81
CA SER A 261 34.06 11.33 8.62
C SER A 261 34.72 12.68 8.93
N ALA A 262 34.40 13.71 8.14
CA ALA A 262 34.53 15.08 8.60
C ALA A 262 33.42 15.35 9.65
N PRO A 263 33.67 16.18 10.69
CA PRO A 263 32.69 16.39 11.75
C PRO A 263 31.43 17.10 11.22
N LEU A 264 30.26 16.57 11.59
CA LEU A 264 28.96 17.22 11.40
C LEU A 264 28.96 18.60 12.08
N LYS A 265 28.64 19.66 11.32
CA LYS A 265 28.49 21.01 11.87
C LYS A 265 27.11 21.17 12.51
N SER A 266 27.07 21.34 13.83
CA SER A 266 25.89 21.86 14.53
C SER A 266 25.71 23.34 14.20
N VAL A 267 24.50 23.78 13.85
CA VAL A 267 24.25 25.17 13.44
C VAL A 267 23.39 25.92 14.48
N SER A 268 23.89 27.08 14.91
CA SER A 268 23.24 28.03 15.83
C SER A 268 22.06 28.77 15.16
N PRO A 269 21.15 29.40 15.94
CA PRO A 269 19.95 30.05 15.40
C PRO A 269 20.28 31.28 14.52
N PRO A 270 19.48 31.58 13.49
CA PRO A 270 19.57 32.86 12.77
C PRO A 270 18.97 34.02 13.60
N ASP A 271 19.52 35.22 13.42
CA ASP A 271 19.04 36.50 13.97
C ASP A 271 17.57 36.79 13.63
N ASP A 272 16.85 37.35 14.61
CA ASP A 272 15.39 37.64 14.71
C ASP A 272 14.76 38.54 13.62
N ASN A 273 15.47 38.89 12.54
CA ASN A 273 14.96 39.85 11.54
C ASN A 273 14.45 39.21 10.26
N ASN A 274 13.52 38.24 10.34
CA ASN A 274 12.88 37.67 9.15
C ASN A 274 11.42 37.26 9.39
N ARG A 275 10.49 38.05 8.86
CA ARG A 275 9.05 37.78 8.89
C ARG A 275 8.73 36.46 8.18
N ALA A 276 7.92 35.62 8.81
CA ALA A 276 7.38 34.40 8.19
C ALA A 276 6.50 34.74 6.99
N LEU A 277 6.51 33.86 5.99
CA LEU A 277 5.73 33.98 4.77
C LEU A 277 4.28 33.53 4.99
N PHE A 278 4.10 32.55 5.87
CA PHE A 278 2.77 32.14 6.32
C PHE A 278 2.27 33.03 7.47
N PRO A 279 1.05 33.62 7.37
CA PRO A 279 0.46 34.36 8.48
C PRO A 279 0.30 33.47 9.73
N GLY A 280 0.95 33.85 10.84
CA GLY A 280 0.96 33.07 12.07
C GLY A 280 2.05 31.98 12.13
N GLY A 281 2.94 31.91 11.13
CA GLY A 281 4.10 31.03 11.17
C GLY A 281 5.30 31.61 11.94
N THR A 282 6.14 30.70 12.43
CA THR A 282 7.43 30.97 13.07
C THR A 282 8.55 30.43 12.19
N VAL A 283 9.53 31.27 11.85
CA VAL A 283 10.71 30.82 11.10
C VAL A 283 11.59 29.98 12.02
N LEU A 284 11.72 28.69 11.72
CA LEU A 284 12.57 27.77 12.49
C LEU A 284 14.03 27.80 12.05
N HIS A 285 14.21 28.02 10.75
CA HIS A 285 15.49 27.92 10.09
C HIS A 285 15.46 28.69 8.77
N ARG A 286 16.53 29.43 8.51
CA ARG A 286 16.83 29.98 7.18
C ARG A 286 18.33 29.92 6.98
N GLN A 287 18.77 29.04 6.10
CA GLN A 287 20.17 28.90 5.76
C GLN A 287 20.28 28.48 4.31
N ASP A 288 21.27 29.05 3.61
CA ASP A 288 21.66 28.54 2.31
C ASP A 288 20.50 28.49 1.30
N GLY A 289 19.55 29.42 1.37
CA GLY A 289 18.39 29.48 0.48
C GLY A 289 17.32 28.41 0.74
N VAL A 290 17.36 27.74 1.89
CA VAL A 290 16.30 26.86 2.37
C VAL A 290 15.69 27.46 3.63
N THR A 291 14.37 27.61 3.64
CA THR A 291 13.63 28.14 4.79
C THR A 291 12.67 27.09 5.33
N PHE A 292 12.69 26.88 6.65
CA PHE A 292 11.68 26.10 7.38
C PHE A 292 10.83 27.05 8.22
N GLU A 293 9.52 27.00 8.02
CA GLU A 293 8.54 27.72 8.82
C GLU A 293 7.61 26.72 9.48
N HIS A 294 7.35 26.89 10.77
CA HIS A 294 6.39 26.08 11.51
C HIS A 294 5.16 26.91 11.86
N TYR A 295 4.00 26.28 11.88
CA TYR A 295 2.81 26.89 12.44
C TYR A 295 1.89 25.85 13.07
N PHE A 296 1.09 26.33 14.01
CA PHE A 296 -0.02 25.58 14.57
C PHE A 296 -1.31 25.99 13.82
N PRO A 297 -2.05 25.04 13.23
CA PRO A 297 -3.34 25.34 12.59
C PRO A 297 -4.34 25.96 13.59
N ASN A 298 -5.02 27.05 13.20
CA ASN A 298 -5.91 27.81 14.09
C ASN A 298 -7.25 28.22 13.43
N THR A 299 -8.04 27.28 12.86
CA THR A 299 -9.51 27.41 12.64
C THR A 299 -10.19 26.03 12.50
N GLY A 300 -11.50 25.90 12.82
CA GLY A 300 -12.26 24.62 12.69
C GLY A 300 -12.26 23.60 13.85
N SER A 301 -12.66 22.35 13.59
CA SER A 301 -12.68 21.19 14.51
C SER A 301 -11.42 20.31 14.41
N LEU A 302 -10.40 20.79 13.69
CA LEU A 302 -9.14 20.12 13.34
C LEU A 302 -7.95 20.67 14.18
N LYS A 303 -8.19 21.03 15.45
CA LYS A 303 -7.69 22.30 16.04
C LYS A 303 -6.56 22.26 17.10
N SER A 304 -6.01 21.12 17.50
CA SER A 304 -4.93 21.09 18.53
C SER A 304 -3.97 19.92 18.44
N ASP A 305 -4.39 18.90 17.73
CA ASP A 305 -3.71 17.65 17.44
C ASP A 305 -2.93 17.69 16.13
N GLU A 306 -2.70 18.89 15.59
CA GLU A 306 -2.01 19.09 14.32
C GLU A 306 -0.83 20.05 14.43
N SER A 307 0.17 19.80 13.59
CA SER A 307 1.36 20.65 13.46
C SER A 307 1.88 20.58 12.03
N GLU A 308 2.30 21.73 11.48
CA GLU A 308 2.73 21.83 10.09
C GLU A 308 4.10 22.52 9.97
N ILE A 309 4.94 22.00 9.07
CA ILE A 309 6.20 22.64 8.66
C ILE A 309 6.14 22.91 7.17
N LEU A 310 6.33 24.18 6.78
CA LEU A 310 6.57 24.57 5.40
C LEU A 310 8.07 24.63 5.13
N ILE A 311 8.48 24.10 4.00
CA ILE A 311 9.86 24.08 3.53
C ILE A 311 9.91 24.79 2.19
N TYR A 312 10.71 25.83 2.08
CA TYR A 312 10.85 26.60 0.84
C TYR A 312 12.24 26.37 0.25
N ASN A 313 12.30 25.89 -0.99
CA ASN A 313 13.53 25.81 -1.75
C ASN A 313 13.70 27.07 -2.62
N GLU A 314 14.49 28.04 -2.14
CA GLU A 314 14.81 29.28 -2.87
C GLU A 314 16.13 29.17 -3.66
N ARG A 315 16.69 27.94 -3.75
CA ARG A 315 17.92 27.64 -4.49
C ARG A 315 17.61 27.28 -5.94
N ASN A 316 18.68 27.25 -6.74
CA ASN A 316 18.69 26.70 -8.10
C ASN A 316 19.13 25.22 -8.15
N ILE A 317 19.12 24.53 -7.00
CA ILE A 317 19.46 23.11 -6.87
C ILE A 317 18.40 22.44 -5.99
N ALA A 318 18.16 21.15 -6.22
CA ALA A 318 17.21 20.36 -5.44
C ALA A 318 17.62 20.25 -3.96
N VAL A 319 16.61 20.25 -3.09
CA VAL A 319 16.72 19.98 -1.65
C VAL A 319 16.07 18.64 -1.38
N GLN A 320 16.75 17.76 -0.64
CA GLN A 320 16.23 16.44 -0.30
C GLN A 320 15.99 16.36 1.21
N VAL A 321 14.74 16.18 1.64
CA VAL A 321 14.42 15.88 3.04
C VAL A 321 14.57 14.37 3.22
N VAL A 322 15.59 13.96 3.98
CA VAL A 322 15.96 12.55 4.15
C VAL A 322 15.13 11.92 5.26
N SER A 323 14.93 12.64 6.36
CA SER A 323 14.10 12.19 7.46
C SER A 323 13.43 13.37 8.16
N SER A 324 12.25 13.13 8.69
CA SER A 324 11.55 14.06 9.57
C SER A 324 10.94 13.29 10.74
N ASP A 325 11.12 13.80 11.94
CA ASP A 325 10.54 13.31 13.18
C ASP A 325 9.97 14.50 13.94
N MET A 326 8.73 14.37 14.41
CA MET A 326 8.10 15.39 15.23
C MET A 326 7.40 14.75 16.44
N LYS A 327 7.67 15.31 17.61
CA LYS A 327 7.09 14.87 18.88
C LYS A 327 6.24 15.97 19.45
N PHE A 328 4.98 15.66 19.74
CA PHE A 328 4.09 16.59 20.41
C PHE A 328 4.18 16.41 21.93
N ILE A 329 4.26 17.52 22.65
CA ILE A 329 4.35 17.55 24.11
C ILE A 329 3.14 18.28 24.64
N LEU A 330 2.37 17.62 25.50
CA LEU A 330 1.21 18.20 26.18
C LEU A 330 1.34 18.00 27.68
N GLY A 331 1.49 19.10 28.43
CA GLY A 331 1.61 19.07 29.89
C GLY A 331 2.76 18.20 30.39
N GLY A 332 3.88 18.19 29.66
CA GLY A 332 5.08 17.40 29.97
C GLY A 332 5.02 15.93 29.50
N LYS A 333 3.93 15.47 28.89
CA LYS A 333 3.84 14.13 28.28
C LYS A 333 4.04 14.20 26.78
N THR A 334 4.88 13.30 26.26
CA THR A 334 5.16 13.16 24.82
C THR A 334 4.14 12.25 24.14
N TYR A 335 3.75 12.65 22.93
CA TYR A 335 2.87 11.94 22.02
C TYR A 335 3.56 11.84 20.67
N GLU A 336 3.59 10.61 20.15
CA GLU A 336 4.16 10.31 18.85
C GLU A 336 3.16 10.66 17.74
N GLN A 337 3.69 10.85 16.53
CA GLN A 337 2.88 10.98 15.32
C GLN A 337 1.92 9.79 15.16
N TYR A 338 0.64 10.07 14.96
CA TYR A 338 -0.36 9.09 14.59
C TYR A 338 -0.44 8.92 13.08
N SER A 339 -0.54 10.03 12.35
CA SER A 339 -0.51 10.07 10.90
C SER A 339 0.08 11.37 10.39
N GLY A 340 0.32 11.47 9.10
CA GLY A 340 0.76 12.72 8.50
C GLY A 340 1.05 12.59 7.01
N THR A 341 1.27 13.73 6.38
CA THR A 341 1.53 13.85 4.95
C THR A 341 2.76 14.70 4.69
N TRP A 342 3.48 14.36 3.64
CA TRP A 342 4.28 15.27 2.86
C TRP A 342 3.42 15.76 1.71
N GLU A 343 3.47 17.05 1.43
CA GLU A 343 2.81 17.67 0.29
C GLU A 343 3.81 18.57 -0.43
N LYS A 344 3.79 18.55 -1.76
CA LYS A 344 4.64 19.41 -2.59
C LYS A 344 3.79 20.36 -3.39
N PHE A 345 4.31 21.57 -3.62
CA PHE A 345 3.65 22.65 -4.35
C PHE A 345 4.61 23.25 -5.38
N PRO A 346 4.10 23.67 -6.55
CA PRO A 346 4.92 24.14 -7.65
C PRO A 346 5.63 25.46 -7.35
N SER A 347 5.16 26.23 -6.36
CA SER A 347 5.80 27.46 -5.93
C SER A 347 5.51 27.77 -4.46
N LYS A 348 6.31 28.68 -3.91
CA LYS A 348 6.13 29.27 -2.58
C LYS A 348 4.73 29.84 -2.32
N GLN A 349 4.10 30.46 -3.32
CA GLN A 349 2.76 31.06 -3.20
C GLN A 349 1.63 30.09 -3.52
N SER A 350 1.90 29.00 -4.24
CA SER A 350 0.88 28.05 -4.65
C SER A 350 0.38 27.22 -3.47
N TRP A 351 -0.94 27.01 -3.42
CA TRP A 351 -1.60 26.02 -2.55
C TRP A 351 -2.21 24.87 -3.35
N GLU A 352 -1.96 24.83 -4.66
CA GLU A 352 -2.29 23.68 -5.50
C GLU A 352 -1.21 22.62 -5.35
N ARG A 353 -1.58 21.49 -4.75
CA ARG A 353 -0.68 20.37 -4.48
C ARG A 353 -0.32 19.67 -5.77
N MET A 354 0.97 19.40 -5.97
CA MET A 354 1.50 18.63 -7.08
C MET A 354 1.92 17.20 -6.66
N GLU A 355 2.11 16.97 -5.36
CA GLU A 355 2.44 15.66 -4.81
C GLU A 355 1.89 15.57 -3.38
N GLN A 356 1.47 14.38 -2.98
CA GLN A 356 1.17 14.06 -1.59
C GLN A 356 1.68 12.64 -1.28
N VAL A 357 2.42 12.49 -0.19
CA VAL A 357 2.92 11.21 0.31
C VAL A 357 2.48 11.07 1.76
N ASN A 358 1.86 9.96 2.14
CA ASN A 358 1.54 9.69 3.53
C ASN A 358 2.80 9.26 4.30
N ILE A 359 3.08 9.82 5.46
CA ILE A 359 4.32 9.58 6.22
C ILE A 359 4.17 8.47 7.26
N LYS A 360 3.01 8.37 7.92
CA LYS A 360 2.67 7.29 8.87
C LYS A 360 1.16 7.01 8.88
N PRO A 361 0.71 5.77 9.21
CA PRO A 361 1.49 4.75 9.93
C PRO A 361 2.48 3.92 9.10
N LEU A 362 2.37 3.75 7.78
CA LEU A 362 3.14 2.73 7.05
C LEU A 362 3.56 3.04 5.59
N TYR A 363 3.45 4.29 5.10
CA TYR A 363 3.61 4.57 3.66
C TYR A 363 4.96 5.19 3.25
N TYR A 364 5.62 5.96 4.12
CA TYR A 364 6.92 6.57 3.81
C TYR A 364 8.08 5.66 4.25
N GLN A 365 8.77 5.08 3.27
CA GLN A 365 9.85 4.12 3.47
C GLN A 365 11.24 4.76 3.58
N GLY A 366 11.32 6.07 3.88
CA GLY A 366 12.58 6.78 4.04
C GLY A 366 13.26 7.26 2.75
N GLN A 367 12.58 7.15 1.60
CA GLN A 367 13.07 7.71 0.35
C GLN A 367 13.15 9.25 0.45
N PRO A 368 14.22 9.91 0.00
CA PRO A 368 14.32 11.37 0.18
C PRO A 368 13.16 12.12 -0.50
N LEU A 369 12.49 12.99 0.24
CA LEU A 369 11.44 13.86 -0.30
C LEU A 369 12.11 15.05 -1.00
N ILE A 370 11.91 15.17 -2.31
CA ILE A 370 12.65 16.10 -3.16
C ILE A 370 11.84 17.37 -3.41
N LEU A 371 12.47 18.53 -3.16
CA LEU A 371 12.02 19.85 -3.61
C LEU A 371 12.93 20.37 -4.70
N GLU A 372 12.41 20.52 -5.91
CA GLU A 372 13.10 21.20 -7.00
C GLU A 372 13.19 22.72 -6.75
N PRO A 373 14.07 23.43 -7.47
CA PRO A 373 14.19 24.88 -7.38
C PRO A 373 12.84 25.62 -7.42
N GLY A 374 12.61 26.49 -6.43
CA GLY A 374 11.40 27.32 -6.32
C GLY A 374 10.18 26.63 -5.71
N GLN A 375 10.24 25.31 -5.49
CA GLN A 375 9.13 24.55 -4.92
C GLN A 375 8.98 24.75 -3.41
N LYS A 376 7.76 24.46 -2.93
CA LYS A 376 7.42 24.44 -1.51
C LYS A 376 7.02 23.02 -1.11
N GLY A 377 7.54 22.56 0.01
CA GLY A 377 7.08 21.37 0.71
C GLY A 377 6.24 21.73 1.93
N LYS A 378 5.33 20.86 2.32
CA LYS A 378 4.62 20.91 3.59
C LYS A 378 4.67 19.53 4.24
N LEU A 379 5.13 19.46 5.47
CA LEU A 379 4.95 18.29 6.32
C LEU A 379 3.78 18.61 7.26
N HIS A 380 2.71 17.82 7.19
CA HIS A 380 1.50 17.96 8.00
C HIS A 380 1.33 16.74 8.88
N TRP A 381 1.22 16.95 10.19
CA TRP A 381 1.17 15.89 11.18
C TRP A 381 -0.12 15.91 11.97
N HIS A 382 -0.64 14.71 12.27
CA HIS A 382 -1.69 14.47 13.24
C HIS A 382 -1.14 13.65 14.43
N TYR A 383 -1.57 14.01 15.63
CA TYR A 383 -1.20 13.36 16.89
C TYR A 383 -2.43 12.72 17.54
N GLN A 384 -2.32 11.48 18.00
CA GLN A 384 -3.40 10.85 18.74
C GLN A 384 -3.21 11.08 20.23
N PHE A 385 -3.99 11.99 20.83
CA PHE A 385 -4.12 12.11 22.28
C PHE A 385 -5.58 12.26 22.69
N GLY A 386 -6.05 11.37 23.56
CA GLY A 386 -7.46 11.31 24.00
C GLY A 386 -7.78 12.16 25.24
N GLY A 387 -7.13 13.32 25.42
CA GLY A 387 -7.17 14.06 26.69
C GLY A 387 -7.42 15.56 26.55
N ASP A 388 -7.91 16.17 27.63
CA ASP A 388 -8.09 17.63 27.76
C ASP A 388 -6.76 18.38 27.64
N ILE A 389 -6.72 19.39 26.77
CA ILE A 389 -5.56 20.26 26.51
C ILE A 389 -5.56 21.55 27.35
N SER A 390 -6.67 21.83 28.03
CA SER A 390 -6.90 23.11 28.72
C SER A 390 -5.86 23.35 29.82
N GLY A 391 -5.22 24.52 29.80
CA GLY A 391 -4.23 24.93 30.80
C GLY A 391 -2.94 24.09 30.81
N LYS A 392 -2.66 23.34 29.73
CA LYS A 392 -1.43 22.56 29.58
C LYS A 392 -0.55 23.19 28.51
N GLU A 393 0.75 23.31 28.81
CA GLU A 393 1.75 23.69 27.82
C GLU A 393 1.70 22.73 26.64
N GLN A 394 1.67 23.28 25.43
CA GLN A 394 1.73 22.56 24.18
C GLN A 394 3.04 22.92 23.48
N ALA A 395 3.82 21.92 23.12
CA ALA A 395 5.06 22.13 22.37
C ALA A 395 5.25 21.05 21.32
N VAL A 396 6.06 21.35 20.30
CA VAL A 396 6.55 20.36 19.34
C VAL A 396 8.07 20.37 19.32
N GLU A 397 8.67 19.20 19.36
CA GLU A 397 10.08 18.99 19.06
C GLU A 397 10.19 18.48 17.62
N ILE A 398 11.01 19.14 16.82
CA ILE A 398 11.13 18.97 15.39
C ILE A 398 12.57 18.59 15.07
N ASN A 399 12.75 17.45 14.42
CA ASN A 399 14.03 16.97 13.93
C ASN A 399 13.90 16.68 12.42
N VAL A 400 14.64 17.41 11.60
CA VAL A 400 14.65 17.21 10.13
C VAL A 400 16.08 17.09 9.64
N ALA A 401 16.38 15.98 8.96
CA ALA A 401 17.63 15.82 8.22
C ALA A 401 17.39 16.11 6.74
N TYR A 402 18.22 16.95 6.14
CA TYR A 402 18.09 17.28 4.72
C TYR A 402 19.45 17.45 4.05
N LYS A 403 19.46 17.32 2.72
CA LYS A 403 20.64 17.48 1.89
C LYS A 403 20.45 18.58 0.85
N ILE A 404 21.54 19.27 0.55
CA ILE A 404 21.64 20.16 -0.59
C ILE A 404 22.89 19.75 -1.38
N GLY A 405 22.69 19.04 -2.49
CA GLY A 405 23.79 18.43 -3.23
C GLY A 405 24.46 17.35 -2.38
N SER A 406 25.77 17.43 -2.20
CA SER A 406 26.53 16.50 -1.34
C SER A 406 26.59 16.92 0.14
N GLN A 407 26.07 18.10 0.49
CA GLN A 407 26.11 18.62 1.86
C GLN A 407 24.87 18.17 2.65
N SER A 408 25.09 17.64 3.86
CA SER A 408 24.06 17.21 4.79
C SER A 408 23.88 18.23 5.92
N TYR A 409 22.62 18.42 6.32
CA TYR A 409 22.20 19.37 7.33
C TYR A 409 21.18 18.72 8.28
N THR A 410 21.11 19.24 9.50
CA THR A 410 20.13 18.82 10.51
C THR A 410 19.49 20.04 11.16
N LEU A 411 18.17 20.05 11.24
CA LEU A 411 17.36 21.00 11.96
C LEU A 411 16.80 20.33 13.21
N GLU A 412 17.17 20.83 14.39
CA GLU A 412 16.61 20.41 15.68
C GLU A 412 16.00 21.64 16.38
N ARG A 413 14.69 21.66 16.62
CA ARG A 413 14.00 22.81 17.23
C ARG A 413 12.88 22.37 18.16
N ARG A 414 12.66 23.14 19.22
CA ARG A 414 11.48 23.06 20.08
C ARG A 414 10.65 24.33 19.90
N VAL A 415 9.37 24.18 19.58
CA VAL A 415 8.42 25.28 19.43
C VAL A 415 7.33 25.13 20.48
N VAL A 416 7.09 26.17 21.27
CA VAL A 416 6.01 26.20 22.27
C VAL A 416 4.84 26.99 21.68
N ARG A 417 3.63 26.44 21.77
CA ARG A 417 2.41 27.14 21.36
C ARG A 417 2.14 28.27 22.37
N GLU A 418 2.17 29.50 21.91
CA GLU A 418 1.75 30.63 22.74
C GLU A 418 0.27 30.51 23.08
N GLU A 419 -0.10 30.63 24.35
CA GLU A 419 -1.50 30.70 24.74
C GLU A 419 -2.09 31.99 24.16
N ASN A 420 -3.10 31.87 23.30
CA ASN A 420 -3.95 33.00 22.93
C ASN A 420 -4.67 33.46 24.20
N ASN A 421 -4.03 34.33 24.98
CA ASN A 421 -4.73 35.17 25.93
C ASN A 421 -5.74 35.96 25.11
N GLY A 422 -7.01 35.59 25.24
CA GLY A 422 -8.13 36.22 24.57
C GLY A 422 -8.09 37.72 24.78
N ASN A 423 -7.51 38.43 23.82
CA ASN A 423 -7.73 39.84 23.62
C ASN A 423 -7.97 40.01 22.13
N SER A 424 -9.19 39.71 21.71
CA SER A 424 -9.80 40.30 20.53
C SER A 424 -9.88 41.81 20.77
N GLY A 425 -8.73 42.49 20.65
CA GLY A 425 -8.68 43.92 20.46
C GLY A 425 -9.22 44.19 19.06
N GLY A 426 -10.52 44.51 19.00
CA GLY A 426 -11.11 45.11 17.83
C GLY A 426 -10.34 46.39 17.49
N GLY A 427 -9.48 46.29 16.48
CA GLY A 427 -9.02 47.45 15.73
C GLY A 427 -10.08 47.73 14.68
N GLU A 428 -11.07 48.55 15.04
CA GLU A 428 -11.82 49.33 14.07
C GLU A 428 -10.83 50.07 13.17
N ILE A 429 -10.87 49.78 11.88
CA ILE A 429 -10.35 50.70 10.87
C ILE A 429 -11.51 51.66 10.60
N GLU A 430 -11.59 52.74 11.38
CA GLU A 430 -12.35 53.92 10.99
C GLU A 430 -11.67 54.52 9.76
N HIS A 431 -12.39 54.54 8.64
CA HIS A 431 -12.13 55.45 7.54
C HIS A 431 -12.67 56.82 7.94
N THR A 432 -11.78 57.76 8.28
CA THR A 432 -12.09 59.20 8.30
C THR A 432 -11.78 59.80 6.93
N GLU A 433 -12.77 60.46 6.33
CA GLU A 433 -12.55 61.78 5.71
C GLU A 433 -12.65 62.86 6.80
#